data_AF-A0A7S3IP01-F1
#
_entry.id   AF-A0A7S3IP01-F1
#
_cell.length_a   1.000
_cell.length_b   1.000
_cell.length_c   1.000
_cell.angle_alpha   90.00
_cell.angle_beta   90.00
_cell.angle_gamma   90.00
#
_symmetry.space_group_name_H-M   'P 1'
#
loop_
_entity.id
_entity.type
_entity.pdbx_description
1 polymer ?
#
loop_
_entity_poly.entity_id
_entity_poly.type
_entity_poly.pdbx_seq_one_letter_code
_entity_poly.pdbx_strand_id
1 'polypeptide(L)'
;NSNYSESKKKEADAIYKKGKKAIATGFLKWSADHLSASLHFEQAAKMYREIGNDVMAKECFIKYAQSSEKTDVLSCAADGYTQAAFLEDNFEKSEALLKQ
;
A
#
# COMPACT_ATOMS: atom_id res chain seq x y z
N ASN A 1 8.97 -16.52 16.49
CA ASN A 1 8.18 -15.93 15.39
C ASN A 1 8.77 -14.68 14.72
N SER A 2 9.96 -14.17 15.09
CA SER A 2 10.52 -12.96 14.43
C SER A 2 10.99 -13.18 12.97
N ASN A 3 11.56 -14.36 12.66
CA ASN A 3 12.05 -14.66 11.30
C ASN A 3 10.95 -14.65 10.23
N TYR A 4 9.72 -15.02 10.59
CA TYR A 4 8.58 -15.02 9.66
C TYR A 4 8.10 -13.60 9.31
N SER A 5 7.96 -12.73 10.32
CA SER A 5 7.57 -11.33 10.10
C SER A 5 8.63 -10.59 9.27
N GLU A 6 9.92 -10.86 9.53
CA GLU A 6 11.00 -10.24 8.79
C GLU A 6 11.07 -10.69 7.31
N SER A 7 10.86 -11.99 7.03
CA SER A 7 10.82 -12.48 5.65
C SER A 7 9.64 -11.88 4.87
N LYS A 8 8.45 -11.87 5.48
CA LYS A 8 7.24 -11.26 4.91
C LYS A 8 7.40 -9.76 4.68
N LYS A 9 8.06 -9.04 5.60
CA LYS A 9 8.39 -7.63 5.41
C LYS A 9 9.29 -7.42 4.19
N LYS A 10 10.35 -8.22 4.02
CA LYS A 10 11.26 -8.12 2.86
C LYS A 10 10.51 -8.37 1.55
N GLU A 11 9.59 -9.33 1.53
CA GLU A 11 8.73 -9.60 0.37
C GLU A 11 7.79 -8.42 0.07
N ALA A 12 7.12 -7.88 1.09
CA ALA A 12 6.26 -6.70 0.97
C ALA A 12 7.04 -5.49 0.43
N ASP A 13 8.24 -5.23 0.98
CA ASP A 13 9.13 -4.15 0.52
C ASP A 13 9.53 -4.34 -0.95
N ALA A 14 9.79 -5.58 -1.39
CA ALA A 14 10.13 -5.89 -2.77
C ALA A 14 8.96 -5.59 -3.72
N ILE A 15 7.74 -5.96 -3.33
CA ILE A 15 6.52 -5.70 -4.11
C ILE A 15 6.20 -4.20 -4.14
N TYR A 16 6.29 -3.51 -3.00
CA TYR A 16 6.12 -2.06 -2.94
C TYR A 16 7.10 -1.33 -3.87
N LYS A 17 8.37 -1.77 -3.92
CA LYS A 17 9.36 -1.26 -4.87
C LYS A 17 8.96 -1.50 -6.33
N LYS A 18 8.31 -2.62 -6.68
CA LYS A 18 7.78 -2.86 -8.02
C LYS A 18 6.69 -1.87 -8.37
N GLY A 19 5.75 -1.61 -7.46
CA GLY A 19 4.73 -0.56 -7.63
C GLY A 19 5.33 0.82 -7.88
N LYS A 20 6.32 1.21 -7.08
CA LYS A 20 7.06 2.48 -7.29
C LYS A 20 7.76 2.55 -8.65
N LYS A 21 8.39 1.46 -9.10
CA LYS A 21 9.01 1.38 -10.44
C LYS A 21 7.98 1.44 -11.56
N ALA A 22 6.77 0.91 -11.34
CA ALA A 22 5.69 0.95 -12.32
C ALA A 22 5.20 2.39 -12.56
N ILE A 23 5.15 3.25 -11.55
CA ILE A 23 4.79 4.66 -11.73
C ILE A 23 5.98 5.60 -12.00
N ALA A 24 7.21 5.17 -11.75
CA ALA A 24 8.39 5.97 -12.04
C ALA A 24 8.53 6.19 -13.56
N THR A 25 8.56 7.45 -13.98
CA THR A 25 8.87 7.88 -15.33
C THR A 25 10.32 8.39 -15.40
N GLY A 26 10.85 8.52 -16.61
CA GLY A 26 12.20 9.00 -16.83
C GLY A 26 12.55 9.05 -18.31
N PHE A 27 13.82 9.23 -18.63
CA PHE A 27 14.29 9.43 -20.00
C PHE A 27 13.90 8.30 -20.98
N LEU A 28 13.73 7.07 -20.49
CA LEU A 28 13.34 5.91 -21.30
C LEU A 28 11.87 5.48 -21.10
N LYS A 29 11.14 6.12 -20.18
CA LYS A 29 9.75 5.76 -19.85
C LYS A 29 8.89 7.02 -19.74
N TRP A 30 8.13 7.27 -20.80
CA TRP A 30 7.36 8.50 -21.00
C TRP A 30 6.01 8.49 -20.28
N SER A 31 5.51 7.33 -19.85
CA SER A 31 4.25 7.21 -19.11
C SER A 31 4.36 6.26 -17.93
N ALA A 32 3.61 6.58 -16.86
CA ALA A 32 3.46 5.73 -15.70
C ALA A 32 2.54 4.55 -16.03
N ASP A 33 2.90 3.35 -15.57
CA ASP A 33 2.07 2.16 -15.66
C ASP A 33 1.25 2.06 -14.37
N HIS A 34 0.13 2.78 -14.34
CA HIS A 34 -0.77 2.82 -13.20
C HIS A 34 -1.53 1.51 -12.98
N LEU A 35 -1.71 0.69 -14.03
CA LEU A 35 -2.37 -0.61 -13.91
C LEU A 35 -1.48 -1.59 -13.14
N SER A 36 -0.22 -1.77 -13.54
CA SER A 36 0.70 -2.65 -12.79
C SER A 36 0.99 -2.10 -11.40
N ALA A 37 1.03 -0.76 -11.26
CA ALA A 37 1.24 -0.12 -9.98
C ALA A 37 0.13 -0.43 -8.98
N SER A 38 -1.14 -0.31 -9.38
CA SER A 38 -2.28 -0.57 -8.50
C SER A 38 -2.23 -2.00 -7.95
N LEU A 39 -1.99 -3.00 -8.82
CA LEU A 39 -1.85 -4.41 -8.42
C LEU A 39 -0.70 -4.62 -7.42
N HIS A 40 0.46 -4.04 -7.67
CA HIS A 40 1.60 -4.18 -6.76
C HIS A 40 1.36 -3.48 -5.42
N PHE A 41 0.75 -2.30 -5.41
CA PHE A 41 0.47 -1.59 -4.17
C PHE A 41 -0.59 -2.29 -3.34
N GLU A 42 -1.67 -2.81 -3.95
CA GLU A 42 -2.68 -3.61 -3.24
C GLU A 42 -2.06 -4.86 -2.59
N GLN A 43 -1.22 -5.58 -3.34
CA GLN A 43 -0.55 -6.76 -2.82
C GLN A 43 0.40 -6.43 -1.65
N ALA A 44 1.20 -5.37 -1.78
CA ALA A 44 2.08 -4.91 -0.70
C ALA A 44 1.26 -4.49 0.54
N ALA A 45 0.13 -3.80 0.36
CA ALA A 45 -0.74 -3.36 1.44
C ALA A 45 -1.26 -4.54 2.27
N LYS A 46 -1.76 -5.59 1.59
CA LYS A 46 -2.23 -6.83 2.23
C LYS A 46 -1.11 -7.50 3.04
N MET A 47 0.09 -7.59 2.49
CA MET A 47 1.23 -8.19 3.20
C MET A 47 1.70 -7.35 4.39
N TYR A 48 1.66 -6.03 4.31
CA TYR A 48 1.97 -5.17 5.45
C TYR A 48 0.93 -5.31 6.57
N ARG A 49 -0.36 -5.47 6.23
CA ARG A 49 -1.41 -5.78 7.23
C ARG A 49 -1.18 -7.13 7.92
N GLU A 50 -0.79 -8.17 7.18
CA GLU A 50 -0.51 -9.50 7.75
C GLU A 50 0.54 -9.47 8.86
N ILE A 51 1.49 -8.53 8.78
CA ILE A 51 2.56 -8.37 9.78
C ILE A 51 2.30 -7.22 10.77
N GLY A 52 1.10 -6.63 10.76
CA GLY A 52 0.71 -5.52 11.66
C GLY A 52 1.41 -4.19 11.37
N ASN A 53 1.97 -4.00 10.17
CA ASN A 53 2.57 -2.73 9.77
C ASN A 53 1.52 -1.82 9.10
N ASP A 54 0.58 -1.34 9.91
CA ASP A 54 -0.58 -0.58 9.44
C ASP A 54 -0.19 0.74 8.77
N VAL A 55 0.92 1.36 9.18
CA VAL A 55 1.45 2.59 8.57
C VAL A 55 1.81 2.35 7.10
N MET A 56 2.59 1.30 6.81
CA MET A 56 2.96 0.97 5.44
C MET A 56 1.78 0.42 4.63
N ALA A 57 0.88 -0.34 5.27
CA ALA A 57 -0.33 -0.81 4.62
C ALA A 57 -1.21 0.36 4.15
N LYS A 58 -1.44 1.34 5.03
CA LYS A 58 -2.19 2.57 4.71
C LYS A 58 -1.58 3.29 3.53
N GLU A 59 -0.26 3.53 3.56
CA GLU A 59 0.43 4.19 2.45
C GLU A 59 0.23 3.44 1.13
N CYS A 60 0.33 2.11 1.15
CA CYS A 60 0.13 1.29 -0.04
C CYS A 60 -1.32 1.36 -0.55
N PHE A 61 -2.33 1.33 0.33
CA PHE A 61 -3.72 1.47 -0.08
C PHE A 61 -4.03 2.84 -0.70
N ILE A 62 -3.42 3.92 -0.19
CA ILE A 62 -3.53 5.24 -0.82
C ILE A 62 -2.95 5.22 -2.24
N LYS A 63 -1.77 4.62 -2.43
CA LYS A 63 -1.14 4.54 -3.77
C LYS A 63 -1.89 3.61 -4.72
N TYR A 64 -2.46 2.53 -4.20
CA TYR A 64 -3.39 1.67 -4.94
C TYR A 64 -4.56 2.49 -5.47
N ALA A 65 -5.25 3.21 -4.57
CA ALA A 65 -6.40 4.03 -4.93
C ALA A 65 -6.06 5.09 -5.98
N GLN A 66 -5.00 5.86 -5.74
CA GLN A 66 -4.52 6.89 -6.66
C GLN A 66 -4.16 6.32 -8.04
N SER A 67 -3.55 5.13 -8.09
CA SER A 67 -3.23 4.48 -9.36
C SER A 67 -4.49 3.99 -10.07
N SER A 68 -5.47 3.45 -9.32
CA SER A 68 -6.77 3.05 -9.86
C SER A 68 -7.56 4.22 -10.45
N GLU A 69 -7.53 5.40 -9.82
CA GLU A 69 -8.13 6.63 -10.36
C GLU A 69 -7.52 7.01 -11.72
N LYS A 70 -6.19 6.89 -11.86
CA LYS A 70 -5.50 7.17 -13.13
C LYS A 70 -5.80 6.16 -14.24
N THR A 71 -6.46 5.05 -13.90
CA THR A 71 -6.94 4.03 -14.84
C THR A 71 -8.47 4.00 -14.95
N ASP A 72 -9.16 4.98 -14.38
CA ASP A 72 -10.63 5.10 -14.33
C ASP A 72 -11.37 3.91 -13.66
N VAL A 73 -10.66 3.13 -12.84
CA VAL A 73 -11.25 2.03 -12.04
C VAL A 73 -11.69 2.57 -10.68
N LEU A 74 -12.74 3.39 -10.67
CA LEU A 74 -13.16 4.16 -9.48
C LEU A 74 -13.64 3.28 -8.31
N SER A 75 -14.17 2.09 -8.57
CA SER A 75 -14.53 1.15 -7.51
C SER A 75 -13.31 0.68 -6.70
N CYS A 76 -12.20 0.39 -7.38
CA CYS A 76 -10.92 0.06 -6.75
C CYS A 76 -10.33 1.26 -6.00
N ALA A 77 -10.49 2.47 -6.54
CA ALA A 77 -10.08 3.69 -5.84
C ALA A 77 -10.84 3.86 -4.52
N ALA A 78 -12.17 3.72 -4.55
CA ALA A 78 -13.00 3.82 -3.36
C ALA A 78 -12.65 2.75 -2.31
N ASP A 79 -12.40 1.51 -2.73
CA ASP A 79 -11.94 0.43 -1.85
C ASP A 79 -10.60 0.78 -1.18
N GLY A 80 -9.61 1.22 -1.96
CA GLY A 80 -8.30 1.59 -1.43
C GLY A 80 -8.37 2.73 -0.41
N TYR A 81 -9.12 3.80 -0.70
CA TYR A 81 -9.29 4.89 0.27
C TYR A 81 -10.06 4.45 1.53
N THR A 82 -11.06 3.59 1.38
CA THR A 82 -11.80 3.03 2.52
C THR A 82 -10.89 2.20 3.42
N GLN A 83 -10.08 1.32 2.83
CA GLN A 83 -9.11 0.51 3.58
C GLN A 83 -8.05 1.38 4.27
N ALA A 84 -7.57 2.43 3.61
CA ALA A 84 -6.64 3.37 4.21
C ALA A 84 -7.24 4.11 5.42
N ALA A 85 -8.50 4.57 5.31
CA ALA A 85 -9.21 5.27 6.39
C ALA A 85 -9.40 4.37 7.63
N PHE A 86 -9.80 3.11 7.45
CA PHE A 86 -9.93 2.17 8.57
C PHE A 86 -8.61 1.92 9.33
N LEU A 87 -7.46 2.02 8.65
CA LEU A 87 -6.16 1.88 9.29
C LEU A 87 -5.73 3.14 10.05
N GLU A 88 -6.16 4.33 9.61
CA GLU A 88 -5.94 5.61 10.32
C GLU A 88 -6.66 5.60 11.68
N ASP A 89 -7.95 5.27 11.68
CA ASP A 89 -8.77 5.19 12.90
C ASP A 89 -8.22 4.15 13.91
N ASN A 90 -7.67 3.05 13.40
CA ASN A 90 -7.08 2.01 14.24
C ASN A 90 -5.77 2.50 14.88
N PHE A 91 -4.96 3.26 14.14
CA PHE A 91 -3.73 3.84 14.64
C PHE A 91 -4.00 4.82 15.79
N GLU A 92 -4.92 5.78 15.62
CA GLU A 92 -5.27 6.75 16.66
C GLU A 92 -5.79 6.08 17.94
N LYS A 93 -6.66 5.06 17.80
CA LYS A 93 -7.14 4.26 18.93
C LYS A 93 -6.01 3.53 19.64
N SER A 94 -5.09 2.91 18.89
CA SER A 94 -3.95 2.20 19.47
C SER A 94 -3.00 3.14 20.22
N GLU A 95 -2.75 4.34 19.68
CA GLU A 95 -1.89 5.34 20.30
C GLU A 95 -2.54 5.91 21.59
N ALA A 96 -3.85 6.15 21.57
CA ALA A 96 -4.60 6.59 22.74
C ALA A 96 -4.58 5.56 23.88
N LEU A 97 -4.60 4.26 23.58
CA LEU A 97 -4.49 3.19 24.59
C LEU A 97 -3.10 3.09 25.20
N LEU A 98 -2.04 3.40 24.44
CA LEU A 98 -0.65 3.34 24.92
C LEU A 98 -0.25 4.53 25.81
N LYS A 99 -1.03 5.60 25.83
CA LYS A 99 -0.77 6.82 26.62
C LYS A 99 -1.54 6.89 27.95
N GLN A 100 -2.29 5.85 28.30
CA GLN A 100 -3.07 5.73 29.55
C GLN A 100 -2.29 4.92 30.59
#